data_AF-A0A3N9X7M7-F1
#
_entry.id   AF-A0A3N9X7M7-F1
#
_cell.length_a   1.000
_cell.length_b   1.000
_cell.length_c   1.000
_cell.angle_alpha   90.00
_cell.angle_beta   90.00
_cell.angle_gamma   90.00
#
_symmetry.space_group_name_H-M   'P 1'
#
loop_
_entity.id
_entity.type
_entity.pdbx_description
1 polymer ?
#
loop_
_entity_poly.entity_id
_entity_poly.type
_entity_poly.pdbx_seq_one_letter_code
_entity_poly.pdbx_strand_id
1 'polypeptide(L)'
;MTSAQLRSRPVTDAGQLADLAAAHAVFGCLLRELAPPDGTPAVVDGAVRLLLRHLDVTVRCEVARTSPLGAHRYNGPVQRKIGGGRWEDLDADGLAALVAAELASRTGLTNDEFVEQVRASRDTVARLLADRPAENPTPTGEPAIDAYVDSEQSLVFGHPHHPTPKWRSGDPDSWRAYAPELRTAFRLHWLAVPDDLIAEAGPFDPLVAALDPPRPPRGHRVLPVHPWQLSLI
;
A
#
# COMPACT_ATOMS: atom_id res chain seq x y z
N MET A 1 -8.70 39.73 -22.96
CA MET A 1 -8.23 38.34 -23.04
C MET A 1 -7.37 38.07 -21.81
N THR A 2 -8.00 37.55 -20.77
CA THR A 2 -7.35 37.28 -19.48
C THR A 2 -6.68 35.92 -19.58
N SER A 3 -5.36 35.91 -19.73
CA SER A 3 -4.58 34.67 -19.74
C SER A 3 -4.61 34.08 -18.33
N ALA A 4 -5.38 33.00 -18.17
CA ALA A 4 -5.37 32.20 -16.96
C ALA A 4 -4.02 31.49 -16.90
N GLN A 5 -3.08 32.06 -16.14
CA GLN A 5 -1.88 31.37 -15.73
C GLN A 5 -2.30 30.14 -14.93
N LEU A 6 -2.30 28.99 -15.59
CA LEU A 6 -2.29 27.67 -14.95
C LEU A 6 -1.09 27.68 -13.99
N ARG A 7 -1.36 27.88 -12.70
CA ARG A 7 -0.36 27.67 -11.65
C ARG A 7 0.08 26.22 -11.77
N SER A 8 1.31 26.00 -12.22
CA SER A 8 1.93 24.69 -12.13
C SER A 8 1.85 24.25 -10.67
N ARG A 9 1.21 23.11 -10.41
CA ARG A 9 1.29 22.47 -9.09
C ARG A 9 2.78 22.27 -8.80
N PRO A 10 3.29 22.67 -7.63
CA PRO A 10 4.66 22.33 -7.26
C PRO A 10 4.79 20.81 -7.37
N VAL A 11 5.84 20.34 -8.04
CA VAL A 11 6.20 18.93 -8.11
C VAL A 11 6.29 18.47 -6.66
N THR A 12 5.30 17.70 -6.22
CA THR A 12 5.30 17.14 -4.87
C THR A 12 6.36 16.07 -4.88
N ASP A 13 7.35 16.19 -3.99
CA ASP A 13 8.37 15.16 -3.81
C ASP A 13 7.68 13.81 -3.50
N ALA A 14 8.01 12.79 -4.30
CA ALA A 14 7.46 11.44 -4.15
C ALA A 14 7.72 10.90 -2.73
N GLY A 15 8.87 11.24 -2.14
CA GLY A 15 9.21 10.87 -0.76
C GLY A 15 8.24 11.50 0.25
N GLN A 16 8.00 12.81 0.15
CA GLN A 16 7.05 13.51 1.02
C GLN A 16 5.62 12.98 0.87
N LEU A 17 5.17 12.71 -0.35
CA LEU A 17 3.83 12.16 -0.59
C LEU A 17 3.68 10.75 -0.02
N ALA A 18 4.71 9.91 -0.18
CA ALA A 18 4.74 8.57 0.39
C ALA A 18 4.71 8.59 1.92
N ASP A 19 5.48 9.50 2.54
CA ASP A 19 5.51 9.66 4.00
C ASP A 19 4.14 10.07 4.55
N LEU A 20 3.50 11.08 3.95
CA LEU A 20 2.15 11.48 4.30
C LEU A 20 1.14 10.33 4.14
N ALA A 21 1.20 9.59 3.03
CA ALA A 21 0.31 8.46 2.78
C ALA A 21 0.49 7.35 3.82
N ALA A 22 1.73 7.00 4.18
CA ALA A 22 2.03 6.01 5.20
C ALA A 22 1.56 6.48 6.59
N ALA A 23 1.85 7.73 6.97
CA ALA A 23 1.39 8.31 8.23
C ALA A 23 -0.14 8.33 8.32
N HIS A 24 -0.84 8.68 7.23
CA HIS A 24 -2.30 8.65 7.15
C HIS A 24 -2.89 7.25 7.29
N ALA A 25 -2.25 6.23 6.70
CA ALA A 25 -2.67 4.84 6.82
C ALA A 25 -2.53 4.34 8.27
N VAL A 26 -1.39 4.60 8.91
CA VAL A 26 -1.14 4.26 10.33
C VAL A 26 -2.11 5.02 11.25
N PHE A 27 -2.27 6.32 11.07
CA PHE A 27 -3.18 7.16 11.87
C PHE A 27 -4.64 6.72 11.71
N GLY A 28 -5.06 6.35 10.51
CA GLY A 28 -6.39 5.82 10.24
C GLY A 28 -6.66 4.48 10.95
N CYS A 29 -5.69 3.56 10.97
CA CYS A 29 -5.81 2.31 11.72
C CYS A 29 -5.91 2.59 13.22
N LEU A 30 -5.02 3.44 13.73
CA LEU A 30 -4.97 3.86 15.13
C LEU A 30 -6.32 4.46 15.60
N LEU A 31 -6.90 5.37 14.80
CA LEU A 31 -8.21 5.96 15.10
C LEU A 31 -9.33 4.93 15.10
N ARG A 32 -9.33 3.99 14.16
CA ARG A 32 -10.39 2.98 14.07
C ARG A 32 -10.29 1.93 15.19
N GLU A 33 -9.09 1.56 15.59
CA GLU A 33 -8.85 0.38 16.42
C GLU A 33 -8.57 0.73 17.89
N LEU A 34 -8.05 1.94 18.16
CA LEU A 34 -7.72 2.38 19.52
C LEU A 34 -8.59 3.52 20.03
N ALA A 35 -9.40 4.18 19.20
CA ALA A 35 -10.36 5.14 19.73
C ALA A 35 -11.40 4.44 20.62
N PRO A 36 -11.74 4.98 21.80
CA PRO A 36 -12.75 4.40 22.66
C PRO A 36 -14.13 4.47 21.98
N PRO A 37 -15.01 3.47 22.18
CA PRO A 37 -16.37 3.49 21.66
C PRO A 37 -17.19 4.70 22.16
N ASP A 38 -16.87 5.21 23.35
CA ASP A 38 -17.60 6.30 24.02
C ASP A 38 -17.04 7.68 23.66
N GLY A 39 -15.92 7.73 22.94
CA GLY A 39 -15.22 8.94 22.56
C GLY A 39 -15.00 8.95 21.06
N THR A 40 -15.98 9.45 20.31
CA THR A 40 -15.78 9.82 18.90
C THR A 40 -14.47 10.60 18.81
N PRO A 41 -13.55 10.28 17.88
CA PRO A 41 -12.45 11.16 17.59
C PRO A 41 -13.02 12.56 17.34
N ALA A 42 -12.78 13.47 18.28
CA ALA A 42 -13.40 14.77 18.22
C ALA A 42 -12.71 15.54 17.09
N VAL A 43 -13.46 15.84 16.03
CA VAL A 43 -13.00 16.81 15.05
C VAL A 43 -13.09 18.17 15.72
N VAL A 44 -11.95 18.69 16.17
CA VAL A 44 -11.84 19.96 16.87
C VAL A 44 -10.93 20.87 16.06
N ASP A 45 -11.46 22.03 15.66
CA ASP A 45 -10.77 23.01 14.82
C ASP A 45 -10.31 22.42 13.48
N GLY A 46 -11.12 21.55 12.87
CA GLY A 46 -10.81 20.93 11.57
C GLY A 46 -9.77 19.81 11.63
N ALA A 47 -9.37 19.35 12.82
CA ALA A 47 -8.45 18.23 13.00
C ALA A 47 -9.06 17.13 13.87
N VAL A 48 -8.82 15.88 13.49
CA VAL A 48 -9.12 14.72 14.33
C VAL A 48 -8.00 14.58 15.36
N ARG A 49 -8.35 14.37 16.63
CA ARG A 49 -7.40 14.20 17.73
C ARG A 49 -7.59 12.85 18.41
N LEU A 50 -6.49 12.23 18.82
CA LEU A 50 -6.49 11.01 19.60
C LEU A 50 -5.46 11.11 20.74
N LEU A 51 -5.87 10.69 21.93
CA LEU A 51 -4.97 10.51 23.07
C LEU A 51 -4.47 9.06 23.10
N LEU A 52 -3.17 8.88 22.95
CA LEU A 52 -2.44 7.67 23.30
C LEU A 52 -2.36 7.63 24.83
N ARG A 53 -3.21 6.82 25.46
CA ARG A 53 -3.50 6.92 26.90
C ARG A 53 -2.37 6.37 27.75
N HIS A 54 -1.67 5.36 27.24
CA HIS A 54 -0.60 4.70 27.98
C HIS A 54 0.72 5.47 27.90
N LEU A 55 0.86 6.37 26.91
CA LEU A 55 1.99 7.29 26.77
C LEU A 55 1.69 8.73 27.22
N ASP A 56 0.42 9.06 27.47
CA ASP A 56 -0.05 10.45 27.68
C ASP A 56 0.36 11.42 26.54
N VAL A 57 0.29 10.93 25.29
CA VAL A 57 0.63 11.69 24.09
C VAL A 57 -0.63 11.93 23.26
N THR A 58 -0.95 13.19 22.98
CA THR A 58 -2.01 13.53 22.03
C THR A 58 -1.44 13.68 20.63
N VAL A 59 -2.00 12.96 19.67
CA VAL A 59 -1.73 13.12 18.24
C VAL A 59 -2.94 13.72 17.53
N ARG A 60 -2.69 14.43 16.42
CA ARG A 60 -3.75 14.98 15.56
C ARG A 60 -3.39 14.92 14.09
N CYS A 61 -4.40 15.01 13.23
CA CYS A 61 -4.21 15.32 11.82
C CYS A 61 -5.39 16.15 11.32
N GLU A 62 -5.13 17.14 10.46
CA GLU A 62 -6.20 17.90 9.82
C GLU A 62 -7.02 17.00 8.90
N VAL A 63 -8.31 17.30 8.76
CA VAL A 63 -9.21 16.55 7.87
C VAL A 63 -9.66 17.40 6.70
N ALA A 64 -9.33 16.93 5.49
CA ALA A 64 -9.93 17.44 4.25
C ALA A 64 -11.39 16.99 4.10
N ARG A 65 -11.74 15.81 4.64
CA ARG A 65 -13.12 15.30 4.67
C ARG A 65 -13.35 14.42 5.89
N THR A 66 -14.42 14.69 6.61
CA THR A 66 -14.90 13.85 7.70
C THR A 66 -15.70 12.65 7.18
N SER A 67 -15.62 11.52 7.88
CA SER A 67 -16.38 10.32 7.57
C SER A 67 -16.99 9.77 8.86
N PRO A 68 -18.29 9.45 8.90
CA PRO A 68 -18.90 8.84 10.08
C PRO A 68 -18.42 7.40 10.33
N LEU A 69 -17.74 6.79 9.34
CA LEU A 69 -17.20 5.43 9.43
C LEU A 69 -15.71 5.42 9.82
N GLY A 70 -15.13 6.54 10.26
CA GLY A 70 -13.70 6.66 10.58
C GLY A 70 -12.76 6.69 9.37
N ALA A 71 -13.28 6.51 8.15
CA ALA A 71 -12.53 6.64 6.89
C ALA A 71 -12.34 8.11 6.48
N HIS A 72 -11.72 8.90 7.35
CA HIS A 72 -11.42 10.31 7.10
C HIS A 72 -10.44 10.46 5.94
N ARG A 73 -10.52 11.60 5.24
CA ARG A 73 -9.45 12.05 4.35
C ARG A 73 -8.65 13.10 5.08
N TYR A 74 -7.38 12.82 5.32
CA TYR A 74 -6.49 13.72 6.05
C TYR A 74 -5.83 14.75 5.14
N ASN A 75 -5.31 15.82 5.74
CA ASN A 75 -4.57 16.88 5.10
C ASN A 75 -3.30 17.18 5.91
N GLY A 76 -2.17 17.32 5.22
CA GLY A 76 -0.90 17.62 5.89
C GLY A 76 -0.39 16.52 6.83
N PRO A 77 0.65 16.82 7.63
CA PRO A 77 1.30 15.85 8.50
C PRO A 77 0.42 15.45 9.69
N VAL A 78 0.68 14.25 10.22
CA VAL A 78 0.24 13.90 11.57
C VAL A 78 1.14 14.63 12.55
N GLN A 79 0.58 15.15 13.64
CA GLN A 79 1.34 15.97 14.59
C GLN A 79 1.16 15.43 16.00
N ARG A 80 2.20 15.46 16.82
CA ARG A 80 2.09 15.26 18.28
C ARG A 80 2.04 16.58 19.01
N LYS A 81 1.28 16.61 20.10
CA LYS A 81 1.25 17.74 21.02
C LYS A 81 2.56 17.80 21.79
N ILE A 82 3.15 18.98 21.85
CA ILE A 82 4.33 19.28 22.67
C ILE A 82 3.97 20.37 23.70
N GLY A 83 4.92 20.70 24.58
CA GLY A 83 4.74 21.72 25.61
C GLY A 83 4.28 23.08 25.06
N GLY A 84 3.56 23.84 25.90
CA GLY A 84 3.10 25.20 25.54
C GLY A 84 2.00 25.24 24.47
N GLY A 85 1.23 24.16 24.31
CA GLY A 85 0.12 24.09 23.34
C GLY A 85 0.56 24.01 21.88
N ARG A 86 1.86 23.80 21.63
CA ARG A 86 2.44 23.65 20.30
C ARG A 86 2.27 22.22 19.78
N TRP A 87 2.44 22.08 18.47
CA TRP A 87 2.40 20.81 17.75
C TRP A 87 3.67 20.64 16.95
N GLU A 88 4.12 19.40 16.85
CA GLU A 88 5.30 18.99 16.09
C GLU A 88 4.89 17.94 15.07
N ASP A 89 5.33 18.10 13.82
CA ASP A 89 5.06 17.16 12.74
C ASP A 89 5.77 15.83 12.99
N LEU A 90 5.08 14.73 12.69
CA LEU A 90 5.59 13.38 12.71
C LEU A 90 5.66 12.87 11.27
N ASP A 91 6.82 12.28 10.93
CA ASP A 91 6.93 11.39 9.79
C ASP A 91 6.29 10.03 10.09
N ALA A 92 6.20 9.17 9.07
CA ALA A 92 5.60 7.85 9.22
C ALA A 92 6.35 6.97 10.24
N ASP A 93 7.67 7.08 10.29
CA ASP A 93 8.52 6.32 11.22
C ASP A 93 8.29 6.75 12.67
N GLY A 94 8.28 8.05 12.94
CA GLY A 94 8.04 8.62 14.26
C GLY A 94 6.64 8.31 14.77
N LEU A 95 5.63 8.36 13.88
CA LEU A 95 4.28 7.92 14.22
C LEU A 95 4.25 6.41 14.52
N ALA A 96 4.88 5.57 13.69
CA ALA A 96 4.92 4.13 13.92
C ALA A 96 5.60 3.77 15.24
N ALA A 97 6.70 4.44 15.59
CA ALA A 97 7.39 4.25 16.87
C ALA A 97 6.50 4.62 18.07
N LEU A 98 5.74 5.72 17.99
CA LEU A 98 4.76 6.08 19.03
C LEU A 98 3.65 5.04 19.16
N VAL A 99 3.14 4.53 18.04
CA VAL A 99 2.10 3.49 18.04
C VAL A 99 2.64 2.18 18.63
N ALA A 100 3.85 1.76 18.27
CA ALA A 100 4.50 0.58 18.83
C ALA A 100 4.66 0.69 20.35
N ALA A 101 5.13 1.84 20.84
CA ALA A 101 5.30 2.09 22.26
C ALA A 101 3.96 2.12 23.02
N GLU A 102 2.90 2.71 22.45
CA GLU A 102 1.55 2.69 23.03
C GLU A 102 1.02 1.25 23.13
N LEU A 103 1.14 0.46 22.06
CA LEU A 103 0.67 -0.92 22.03
C LEU A 103 1.45 -1.81 23.00
N ALA A 104 2.77 -1.64 23.09
CA ALA A 104 3.60 -2.36 24.05
C ALA A 104 3.21 -2.02 25.50
N SER A 105 3.00 -0.73 25.80
CA SER A 105 2.55 -0.28 27.12
C SER A 105 1.14 -0.78 27.47
N ARG A 106 0.25 -0.86 26.46
CA ARG A 106 -1.12 -1.36 26.63
C ARG A 106 -1.22 -2.87 26.81
N THR A 107 -0.44 -3.64 26.05
CA THR A 107 -0.63 -5.09 25.90
C THR A 107 0.47 -5.92 26.56
N GLY A 108 1.63 -5.33 26.85
CA GLY A 108 2.83 -6.03 27.29
C GLY A 108 3.54 -6.82 26.18
N LEU A 109 3.08 -6.72 24.93
CA LEU A 109 3.66 -7.41 23.77
C LEU A 109 4.35 -6.42 22.84
N THR A 110 5.54 -6.77 22.34
CA THR A 110 6.24 -6.00 21.30
C THR A 110 6.09 -6.67 19.94
N ASN A 111 6.09 -5.85 18.90
CA ASN A 111 6.27 -6.29 17.52
C ASN A 111 7.46 -5.51 16.95
N ASP A 112 8.62 -6.13 17.00
CA ASP A 112 9.89 -5.47 16.67
C ASP A 112 10.02 -5.17 15.16
N GLU A 113 9.24 -5.87 14.32
CA GLU A 113 9.22 -5.67 12.86
C GLU A 113 8.33 -4.50 12.44
N PHE A 114 7.36 -4.08 13.27
CA PHE A 114 6.30 -3.15 12.87
C PHE A 114 6.83 -1.84 12.27
N VAL A 115 7.78 -1.19 12.94
CA VAL A 115 8.33 0.10 12.49
C VAL A 115 9.09 -0.08 11.17
N GLU A 116 9.84 -1.17 11.03
CA GLU A 116 10.55 -1.49 9.79
C GLU A 116 9.58 -1.77 8.64
N GLN A 117 8.49 -2.49 8.90
CA GLN A 117 7.46 -2.77 7.89
C GLN A 117 6.74 -1.50 7.43
N VAL A 118 6.48 -0.54 8.33
CA VAL A 118 5.92 0.79 7.97
C VAL A 118 6.90 1.55 7.08
N ARG A 119 8.18 1.59 7.47
CA ARG A 119 9.24 2.23 6.69
C ARG A 119 9.35 1.62 5.29
N ALA A 120 9.45 0.30 5.20
CA ALA A 120 9.57 -0.39 3.93
C ALA A 120 8.31 -0.25 3.05
N SER A 121 7.11 -0.17 3.65
CA SER A 121 5.88 0.17 2.92
C SER A 121 5.93 1.60 2.37
N ARG A 122 6.38 2.58 3.17
CA ARG A 122 6.56 3.97 2.72
C ARG A 122 7.55 4.05 1.57
N ASP A 123 8.71 3.43 1.72
CA ASP A 123 9.78 3.46 0.72
C ASP A 123 9.34 2.79 -0.59
N THR A 124 8.54 1.73 -0.50
CA THR A 124 7.88 1.12 -1.65
C THR A 124 6.96 2.12 -2.34
N VAL A 125 6.07 2.81 -1.62
CA VAL A 125 5.21 3.85 -2.20
C VAL A 125 6.02 4.97 -2.85
N ALA A 126 7.11 5.43 -2.22
CA ALA A 126 7.98 6.47 -2.78
C ALA A 126 8.58 6.04 -4.12
N ARG A 127 9.10 4.81 -4.20
CA ARG A 127 9.60 4.22 -5.45
C ARG A 127 8.48 4.11 -6.51
N LEU A 128 7.31 3.60 -6.13
CA LEU A 128 6.17 3.49 -7.06
C LEU A 128 5.76 4.85 -7.62
N LEU A 129 5.70 5.89 -6.79
CA LEU A 129 5.36 7.25 -7.24
C LEU A 129 6.42 7.86 -8.16
N ALA A 130 7.70 7.59 -7.91
CA ALA A 130 8.80 8.08 -8.72
C ALA A 130 8.89 7.37 -10.08
N ASP A 131 8.61 6.06 -10.09
CA ASP A 131 8.99 5.18 -11.19
C ASP A 131 7.80 4.70 -12.04
N ARG A 132 6.56 4.90 -11.59
CA ARG A 132 5.36 4.48 -12.32
C ARG A 132 5.28 5.20 -13.68
N PRO A 133 5.19 4.47 -14.80
CA PRO A 133 4.93 5.05 -16.11
C PRO A 133 3.59 5.82 -16.14
N ALA A 134 3.55 6.97 -16.82
CA ALA A 134 2.33 7.79 -16.89
C ALA A 134 1.18 7.10 -17.66
N GLU A 135 1.50 6.30 -18.67
CA GLU A 135 0.56 5.50 -19.46
C GLU A 135 0.96 4.00 -19.44
N ASN A 136 0.03 3.12 -19.80
CA ASN A 136 0.34 1.70 -19.97
C ASN A 136 1.30 1.56 -21.17
N PRO A 137 2.50 0.98 -21.01
CA PRO A 137 3.46 0.84 -22.10
C PRO A 137 3.02 -0.17 -23.17
N THR A 138 2.10 -1.07 -22.84
CA THR A 138 1.61 -2.14 -23.73
C THR A 138 0.08 -2.23 -23.66
N PRO A 139 -0.64 -1.21 -24.17
CA PRO A 139 -2.09 -1.27 -24.24
C PRO A 139 -2.52 -2.34 -25.25
N THR A 140 -3.66 -2.96 -24.99
CA THR A 140 -4.27 -3.94 -25.90
C THR A 140 -4.92 -3.27 -27.11
N GLY A 141 -5.29 -1.98 -26.97
CA GLY A 141 -6.07 -1.26 -27.98
C GLY A 141 -7.58 -1.45 -27.83
N GLU A 142 -8.01 -2.32 -26.91
CA GLU A 142 -9.41 -2.51 -26.55
C GLU A 142 -9.75 -1.67 -25.30
N PRO A 143 -10.58 -0.61 -25.42
CA PRO A 143 -10.78 0.36 -24.34
C PRO A 143 -11.29 -0.24 -23.03
N ALA A 144 -12.15 -1.26 -23.10
CA ALA A 144 -12.71 -1.91 -21.92
C ALA A 144 -11.64 -2.72 -21.16
N ILE A 145 -10.76 -3.42 -21.88
CA ILE A 145 -9.67 -4.19 -21.28
C ILE A 145 -8.61 -3.25 -20.71
N ASP A 146 -8.24 -2.22 -21.46
CA ASP A 146 -7.23 -1.26 -21.03
C ASP A 146 -7.68 -0.50 -19.78
N ALA A 147 -8.97 -0.13 -19.69
CA ALA A 147 -9.53 0.48 -18.47
C ALA A 147 -9.55 -0.48 -17.27
N TYR A 148 -9.87 -1.76 -17.51
CA TYR A 148 -9.82 -2.78 -16.45
C TYR A 148 -8.39 -2.97 -15.91
N VAL A 149 -7.41 -3.15 -16.80
CA VAL A 149 -6.00 -3.30 -16.42
C VAL A 149 -5.48 -2.05 -15.70
N ASP A 150 -5.83 -0.85 -16.18
CA ASP A 150 -5.44 0.38 -15.50
C ASP A 150 -6.00 0.45 -14.07
N SER A 151 -7.24 -0.02 -13.86
CA SER A 151 -7.86 -0.05 -12.53
C SER A 151 -7.11 -0.99 -11.57
N GLU A 152 -6.77 -2.21 -12.00
CA GLU A 152 -6.00 -3.18 -11.22
C GLU A 152 -4.61 -2.64 -10.85
N GLN A 153 -4.00 -1.88 -11.77
CA GLN A 153 -2.68 -1.30 -11.59
C GLN A 153 -2.70 0.02 -10.81
N SER A 154 -3.87 0.60 -10.48
CA SER A 154 -3.96 1.96 -9.93
C SER A 154 -3.89 2.06 -8.41
N LEU A 155 -3.85 0.94 -7.68
CA LEU A 155 -3.83 0.94 -6.21
C LEU A 155 -2.42 1.23 -5.63
N VAL A 156 -1.83 2.38 -5.96
CA VAL A 156 -0.43 2.75 -5.59
C VAL A 156 -0.22 2.83 -4.08
N PHE A 157 -1.16 3.40 -3.34
CA PHE A 157 -1.06 3.56 -1.88
C PHE A 157 -1.50 2.32 -1.09
N GLY A 158 -2.10 1.34 -1.76
CA GLY A 158 -2.58 0.10 -1.13
C GLY A 158 -3.84 0.32 -0.29
N HIS A 159 -4.09 -0.59 0.66
CA HIS A 159 -5.28 -0.52 1.49
C HIS A 159 -5.21 0.64 2.48
N PRO A 160 -6.18 1.58 2.52
CA PRO A 160 -6.16 2.75 3.43
C PRO A 160 -6.39 2.41 4.91
N HIS A 161 -6.43 1.13 5.24
CA HIS A 161 -6.76 0.61 6.57
C HIS A 161 -5.87 -0.55 6.99
N HIS A 162 -4.66 -0.56 6.46
CA HIS A 162 -3.58 -1.43 6.87
C HIS A 162 -2.37 -0.52 7.14
N PRO A 163 -1.60 -0.72 8.22
CA PRO A 163 -0.48 0.17 8.55
C PRO A 163 0.69 0.05 7.57
N THR A 164 0.82 -1.11 6.91
CA THR A 164 1.95 -1.44 6.02
C THR A 164 1.47 -1.96 4.65
N PRO A 165 0.57 -1.23 3.96
CA PRO A 165 -0.23 -1.78 2.85
C PRO A 165 0.58 -2.13 1.60
N LYS A 166 1.82 -1.65 1.51
CA LYS A 166 2.77 -1.92 0.43
C LYS A 166 4.07 -2.55 0.94
N TRP A 167 4.10 -3.01 2.18
CA TRP A 167 5.21 -3.83 2.64
C TRP A 167 5.24 -5.15 1.87
N ARG A 168 6.44 -5.55 1.45
CA ARG A 168 6.72 -6.80 0.75
C ARG A 168 7.99 -7.38 1.36
N SER A 169 8.01 -8.68 1.61
CA SER A 169 9.23 -9.39 1.98
C SER A 169 10.12 -9.58 0.75
N GLY A 170 11.44 -9.68 0.97
CA GLY A 170 12.43 -9.89 -0.08
C GLY A 170 13.03 -8.60 -0.65
N ASP A 171 13.88 -8.78 -1.67
CA ASP A 171 14.65 -7.70 -2.27
C ASP A 171 13.75 -6.73 -3.08
N PRO A 172 13.85 -5.40 -2.84
CA PRO A 172 13.05 -4.42 -3.56
C PRO A 172 13.17 -4.44 -5.08
N ASP A 173 14.37 -4.73 -5.59
CA ASP A 173 14.61 -4.72 -7.03
C ASP A 173 14.02 -5.98 -7.70
N SER A 174 13.97 -7.09 -6.95
CA SER A 174 13.39 -8.35 -7.37
C SER A 174 11.87 -8.29 -7.56
N TRP A 175 11.11 -7.66 -6.63
CA TRP A 175 9.65 -7.57 -6.80
C TRP A 175 9.24 -6.56 -7.88
N ARG A 176 10.12 -5.62 -8.22
CA ARG A 176 9.85 -4.51 -9.13
C ARG A 176 9.40 -4.96 -10.51
N ALA A 177 9.96 -6.07 -11.01
CA ALA A 177 9.57 -6.70 -12.28
C ALA A 177 8.15 -7.29 -12.28
N TYR A 178 7.54 -7.41 -11.09
CA TYR A 178 6.26 -8.08 -10.87
C TYR A 178 5.23 -7.16 -10.18
N ALA A 179 5.52 -5.86 -10.05
CA ALA A 179 4.60 -4.91 -9.43
C ALA A 179 3.55 -4.38 -10.40
N PRO A 180 2.25 -4.68 -10.19
CA PRO A 180 1.19 -4.10 -11.01
C PRO A 180 1.21 -2.56 -11.00
N GLU A 181 1.64 -1.95 -9.89
CA GLU A 181 1.70 -0.50 -9.73
C GLU A 181 2.79 0.17 -10.60
N LEU A 182 3.72 -0.60 -11.15
CA LEU A 182 4.70 -0.13 -12.14
C LEU A 182 4.27 -0.44 -13.58
N ARG A 183 3.03 -0.90 -13.76
CA ARG A 183 2.47 -1.35 -15.04
C ARG A 183 3.35 -2.41 -15.71
N THR A 184 3.92 -3.31 -14.90
CA THR A 184 4.79 -4.37 -15.41
C THR A 184 3.98 -5.46 -16.11
N ALA A 185 4.55 -6.00 -17.18
CA ALA A 185 4.12 -7.23 -17.81
C ALA A 185 5.34 -8.16 -17.95
N PHE A 186 5.12 -9.46 -17.76
CA PHE A 186 6.15 -10.47 -17.86
C PHE A 186 5.58 -11.75 -18.47
N ARG A 187 6.46 -12.58 -19.05
CA ARG A 187 6.08 -13.91 -19.53
C ARG A 187 6.09 -14.91 -18.39
N LEU A 188 5.06 -15.75 -18.34
CA LEU A 188 5.03 -16.90 -17.43
C LEU A 188 6.13 -17.89 -17.79
N HIS A 189 6.65 -18.58 -16.79
CA HIS A 189 7.43 -19.79 -17.01
C HIS A 189 6.49 -20.99 -17.12
N TRP A 190 6.98 -22.06 -17.77
CA TRP A 190 6.20 -23.28 -17.99
C TRP A 190 6.99 -24.47 -17.48
N LEU A 191 6.38 -25.25 -16.59
CA LEU A 191 6.94 -26.50 -16.10
C LEU A 191 6.26 -27.66 -16.79
N ALA A 192 7.06 -28.59 -17.33
CA ALA A 192 6.56 -29.91 -17.72
C ALA A 192 6.48 -30.79 -16.47
N VAL A 193 5.28 -31.17 -16.06
CA VAL A 193 5.03 -31.95 -14.85
C VAL A 193 4.43 -33.30 -15.25
N PRO A 194 4.97 -34.42 -14.73
CA PRO A 194 4.39 -35.75 -14.94
C PRO A 194 2.89 -35.79 -14.60
N ASP A 195 2.11 -36.48 -15.42
CA ASP A 195 0.64 -36.49 -15.31
C ASP A 195 0.16 -36.97 -13.92
N ASP A 196 0.89 -37.91 -13.30
CA ASP A 196 0.57 -38.50 -12.00
C ASP A 196 0.90 -37.60 -10.81
N LEU A 197 1.61 -36.49 -11.03
CA LEU A 197 1.96 -35.49 -10.02
C LEU A 197 1.04 -34.25 -10.06
N ILE A 198 0.06 -34.22 -10.97
CA ILE A 198 -0.85 -33.09 -11.11
C ILE A 198 -2.13 -33.32 -10.31
N ALA A 199 -2.44 -32.36 -9.45
CA ALA A 199 -3.74 -32.22 -8.81
C ALA A 199 -4.46 -31.00 -9.39
N GLU A 200 -5.72 -31.17 -9.79
CA GLU A 200 -6.52 -30.10 -10.40
C GLU A 200 -7.96 -30.08 -9.86
N ALA A 201 -8.58 -28.91 -9.95
CA ALA A 201 -10.01 -28.72 -9.68
C ALA A 201 -10.55 -27.63 -10.60
N GLY A 202 -11.74 -27.86 -11.17
CA GLY A 202 -12.38 -26.92 -12.09
C GLY A 202 -11.85 -27.01 -13.53
N PRO A 203 -12.19 -26.04 -14.40
CA PRO A 203 -11.89 -26.09 -15.83
C PRO A 203 -10.45 -25.66 -16.13
N PHE A 204 -9.46 -26.40 -15.61
CA PHE A 204 -8.05 -26.02 -15.74
C PHE A 204 -7.56 -26.02 -17.20
N ASP A 205 -7.83 -27.09 -17.96
CA ASP A 205 -7.39 -27.24 -19.35
C ASP A 205 -7.81 -26.08 -20.28
N PRO A 206 -9.09 -25.66 -20.35
CA PRO A 206 -9.47 -24.55 -21.23
C PRO A 206 -8.86 -23.22 -20.80
N LEU A 207 -8.62 -22.99 -19.50
CA LEU A 207 -7.97 -21.78 -19.01
C LEU A 207 -6.49 -21.73 -19.41
N VAL A 208 -5.77 -22.86 -19.27
CA VAL A 208 -4.36 -22.94 -19.66
C VAL A 208 -4.19 -22.89 -21.17
N ALA A 209 -5.08 -23.53 -21.94
CA ALA A 209 -5.05 -23.46 -23.40
C ALA A 209 -5.17 -22.03 -23.94
N ALA A 210 -5.94 -21.16 -23.26
CA ALA A 210 -6.08 -19.75 -23.63
C ALA A 210 -4.77 -18.94 -23.46
N LEU A 211 -3.78 -19.47 -22.75
CA LEU A 211 -2.47 -18.84 -22.54
C LEU A 211 -1.41 -19.26 -23.59
N ASP A 212 -1.81 -20.02 -24.61
CA ASP A 212 -0.94 -20.55 -25.68
C ASP A 212 0.34 -21.25 -25.12
N PRO A 213 0.16 -22.34 -24.36
CA PRO A 213 1.27 -22.98 -23.66
C PRO A 213 2.17 -23.77 -24.63
N PRO A 214 3.46 -23.99 -24.28
CA PRO A 214 4.33 -24.84 -25.07
C PRO A 214 3.84 -26.29 -25.06
N ARG A 215 4.18 -27.05 -26.11
CA ARG A 215 3.81 -28.46 -26.20
C ARG A 215 4.56 -29.29 -25.15
N PRO A 216 3.87 -30.03 -24.25
CA PRO A 216 4.55 -30.87 -23.26
C PRO A 216 5.21 -32.10 -23.90
N PRO A 217 6.26 -32.65 -23.25
CA PRO A 217 6.73 -34.00 -23.51
C PRO A 217 5.63 -35.05 -23.30
N ARG A 218 5.82 -36.25 -23.82
CA ARG A 218 4.89 -37.36 -23.60
C ARG A 218 4.78 -37.70 -22.10
N GLY A 219 3.56 -37.91 -21.61
CA GLY A 219 3.28 -38.25 -20.20
C GLY A 219 3.45 -37.09 -19.22
N HIS A 220 3.46 -35.85 -19.74
CA HIS A 220 3.53 -34.64 -18.95
C HIS A 220 2.43 -33.67 -19.40
N ARG A 221 2.05 -32.76 -18.51
CA ARG A 221 1.31 -31.54 -18.85
C ARG A 221 2.14 -30.32 -18.47
N VAL A 222 1.74 -29.17 -19.00
CA VAL A 222 2.39 -27.89 -18.77
C VAL A 222 1.63 -27.10 -17.70
N LEU A 223 2.35 -26.65 -16.67
CA LEU A 223 1.81 -25.75 -15.65
C LEU A 223 2.43 -24.37 -15.82
N PRO A 224 1.62 -23.30 -15.88
CA PRO A 224 2.13 -21.94 -15.81
C PRO A 224 2.63 -21.67 -14.38
N VAL A 225 3.80 -21.05 -14.27
CA VAL A 225 4.37 -20.63 -12.98
C VAL A 225 4.86 -19.19 -13.06
N HIS A 226 4.64 -18.45 -11.99
CA HIS A 226 5.18 -17.12 -11.84
C HIS A 226 6.72 -17.18 -11.77
N PRO A 227 7.46 -16.36 -12.54
CA PRO A 227 8.93 -16.42 -12.57
C PRO A 227 9.58 -16.31 -11.18
N TRP A 228 9.08 -15.40 -10.34
CA TRP A 228 9.55 -15.26 -8.96
C TRP A 228 9.30 -16.52 -8.11
N GLN A 229 8.13 -17.14 -8.22
CA GLN A 229 7.83 -18.36 -7.45
C GLN A 229 8.76 -19.50 -7.85
N LEU A 230 9.10 -19.61 -9.13
CA LEU A 230 10.06 -20.60 -9.61
C LEU A 230 11.47 -20.37 -9.03
N SER A 231 11.89 -19.12 -8.82
CA SER A 231 13.20 -18.80 -8.23
C SER A 231 13.32 -19.11 -6.73
N LEU A 232 12.23 -19.45 -6.05
CA LEU A 232 12.23 -19.82 -4.63
C LEU A 232 12.51 -21.31 -4.40
N ILE A 233 12.62 -22.10 -5.47
CA ILE A 233 12.86 -23.55 -5.47
C ILE A 233 14.30 -23.82 -5.92
#